data_AF-A0A7V5HHF8-F1
#
_entry.id   AF-A0A7V5HHF8-F1
#
_cell.length_a   1.000
_cell.length_b   1.000
_cell.length_c   1.000
_cell.angle_alpha   90.00
_cell.angle_beta   90.00
_cell.angle_gamma   90.00
#
_symmetry.space_group_name_H-M   'P 1'
#
loop_
_entity.id
_entity.type
_entity.pdbx_description
1 polymer ?
#
loop_
_entity_poly.entity_id
_entity_poly.type
_entity_poly.pdbx_seq_one_letter_code
_entity_poly.pdbx_strand_id
1 'polypeptide(L)'
;MEESKKVFLTGTIIIVLLVGALLIYFLVISPARKVEEEPLKVEEIKPTEEVESLGEKEPHPQALEISLAESDRRLREMARSLSLHPQFARWLLTQDIIQKFVAAVNNIAQGQSPRPHLDFFKLPEKFKVIKKNGRFYIDPSSYKRYDVVADVLASLDTEGCVRLYWQFQKPIQAAYTE
;
A
#
# COMPACT_ATOMS: atom_id res chain seq x y z
N MET A 1 -9.55 -15.25 71.82
CA MET A 1 -10.06 -15.48 70.44
C MET A 1 -10.62 -14.20 69.79
N GLU A 2 -10.80 -13.09 70.52
CA GLU A 2 -11.27 -11.80 69.96
C GLU A 2 -10.19 -10.96 69.28
N GLU A 3 -8.94 -11.04 69.71
CA GLU A 3 -7.87 -10.18 69.14
C GLU A 3 -7.45 -10.60 67.73
N SER A 4 -7.37 -11.90 67.43
CA SER A 4 -7.03 -12.38 66.09
C SER A 4 -8.09 -12.01 65.04
N LYS A 5 -9.37 -11.97 65.43
CA LYS A 5 -10.47 -11.52 64.55
C LYS A 5 -10.36 -10.03 64.22
N LYS A 6 -9.94 -9.19 65.17
CA LYS A 6 -9.72 -7.76 64.92
C LYS A 6 -8.54 -7.53 63.97
N VAL A 7 -7.42 -8.24 64.16
CA VAL A 7 -6.26 -8.13 63.26
C VAL A 7 -6.62 -8.60 61.83
N PHE A 8 -7.37 -9.70 61.70
CA PHE A 8 -7.82 -10.21 60.40
C PHE A 8 -8.79 -9.25 59.70
N LEU A 9 -9.72 -8.65 60.46
CA LEU A 9 -10.67 -7.66 59.93
C LEU A 9 -9.94 -6.40 59.44
N THR A 10 -8.96 -5.91 60.21
CA THR A 10 -8.16 -4.74 59.83
C THR A 10 -7.32 -5.01 58.58
N GLY A 11 -6.72 -6.20 58.47
CA GLY A 11 -5.97 -6.61 57.28
C GLY A 11 -6.86 -6.70 56.02
N THR A 12 -8.08 -7.19 56.17
CA THR A 12 -9.04 -7.30 55.05
C THR A 12 -9.45 -5.92 54.54
N ILE A 13 -9.68 -4.96 55.44
CA ILE A 13 -10.03 -3.58 55.08
C ILE A 13 -8.90 -2.91 54.29
N ILE A 14 -7.64 -3.12 54.71
CA ILE A 14 -6.48 -2.57 54.00
C ILE A 14 -6.34 -3.16 52.60
N ILE A 15 -6.57 -4.47 52.44
CA ILE A 15 -6.53 -5.13 51.13
C ILE A 15 -7.64 -4.61 50.22
N VAL A 16 -8.86 -4.45 50.73
CA VAL A 16 -9.98 -3.90 49.95
C VAL A 16 -9.71 -2.46 49.53
N LEU A 17 -9.11 -1.65 50.42
CA LEU A 17 -8.69 -0.29 50.08
C LEU A 17 -7.59 -0.27 49.03
N LEU A 18 -6.60 -1.16 49.11
CA LEU A 18 -5.53 -1.27 48.12
C LEU A 18 -6.06 -1.72 46.76
N VAL A 19 -6.95 -2.72 46.73
CA VAL A 19 -7.57 -3.21 45.50
C VAL A 19 -8.50 -2.15 44.91
N GLY A 20 -9.28 -1.44 45.74
CA GLY A 20 -10.13 -0.34 45.31
C GLY A 20 -9.31 0.81 44.74
N ALA A 21 -8.21 1.19 45.39
CA ALA A 21 -7.28 2.20 44.89
C ALA A 21 -6.62 1.77 43.56
N LEU A 22 -6.25 0.49 43.43
CA LEU A 22 -5.69 -0.06 42.21
C LEU A 22 -6.71 -0.10 41.07
N LEU A 23 -7.97 -0.43 41.36
CA LEU A 23 -9.07 -0.38 40.40
C LEU A 23 -9.38 1.05 39.96
N ILE A 24 -9.40 2.01 40.88
CA ILE A 24 -9.59 3.43 40.56
C ILE A 24 -8.40 3.93 39.72
N TYR A 25 -7.17 3.54 40.08
CA TYR A 25 -5.99 3.85 39.30
C TYR A 25 -6.13 3.29 37.88
N PHE A 26 -6.59 2.05 37.72
CA PHE A 26 -6.68 1.40 36.41
C PHE A 26 -7.91 1.80 35.58
N LEU A 27 -9.01 2.26 36.20
CA LEU A 27 -10.23 2.66 35.48
C LEU A 27 -10.32 4.16 35.21
N VAL A 28 -9.73 4.99 36.08
CA VAL A 28 -9.88 6.46 36.02
C VAL A 28 -8.56 7.13 35.65
N ILE A 29 -7.44 6.62 36.16
CA ILE A 29 -6.13 7.28 36.06
C ILE A 29 -5.21 6.60 35.05
N SER A 30 -5.47 5.35 34.62
CA SER A 30 -4.64 4.68 33.62
C SER A 30 -4.66 5.56 32.38
N PRO A 31 -3.55 6.27 32.08
CA PRO A 31 -3.51 7.07 30.88
C PRO A 31 -3.54 6.02 29.78
N ALA A 32 -4.68 5.89 29.09
CA ALA A 32 -4.79 5.10 27.88
C ALA A 32 -3.54 5.41 27.09
N ARG A 33 -2.61 4.42 27.03
CA ARG A 33 -1.20 4.59 26.64
C ARG A 33 -1.18 5.72 25.66
N LYS A 34 -0.83 6.92 26.15
CA LYS A 34 -0.77 8.09 25.31
C LYS A 34 0.30 7.63 24.36
N VAL A 35 -0.11 7.22 23.16
CA VAL A 35 0.77 7.20 22.03
C VAL A 35 1.13 8.67 22.04
N GLU A 36 2.24 8.95 22.72
CA GLU A 36 2.97 10.16 22.52
C GLU A 36 3.18 10.06 21.02
N GLU A 37 2.29 10.73 20.29
CA GLU A 37 2.60 11.22 18.98
C GLU A 37 3.83 12.07 19.28
N GLU A 38 4.99 11.39 19.38
CA GLU A 38 6.25 11.99 19.01
C GLU A 38 5.85 12.71 17.74
N PRO A 39 5.86 14.06 17.74
CA PRO A 39 5.48 14.80 16.56
C PRO A 39 6.28 14.12 15.47
N LEU A 40 5.59 13.51 14.49
CA LEU A 40 6.25 12.92 13.35
C LEU A 40 7.20 14.03 12.94
N LYS A 41 8.49 13.80 13.18
CA LYS A 41 9.50 14.70 12.71
C LYS A 41 9.33 14.50 11.23
N VAL A 42 8.51 15.35 10.63
CA VAL A 42 8.54 15.61 9.22
C VAL A 42 9.96 16.09 9.11
N GLU A 43 10.87 15.15 8.85
CA GLU A 43 12.07 15.45 8.14
C GLU A 43 11.52 16.21 6.95
N GLU A 44 11.66 17.53 7.04
CA GLU A 44 11.62 18.38 5.88
C GLU A 44 12.47 17.61 4.90
N ILE A 45 11.81 17.06 3.87
CA ILE A 45 12.47 16.40 2.78
C ILE A 45 13.22 17.55 2.13
N LYS A 46 14.39 17.90 2.68
CA LYS A 46 15.40 18.64 1.96
C LYS A 46 15.49 17.86 0.66
N PRO A 47 15.26 18.49 -0.50
CA PRO A 47 15.55 17.84 -1.75
C PRO A 47 16.92 17.23 -1.58
N THR A 48 16.95 15.90 -1.52
CA THR A 48 18.17 15.15 -1.39
C THR A 48 18.98 15.54 -2.63
N GLU A 49 19.92 16.48 -2.49
CA GLU A 49 20.96 16.75 -3.50
C GLU A 49 21.75 15.47 -3.79
N GLU A 50 21.60 14.43 -2.96
CA GLU A 50 22.12 13.08 -3.18
C GLU A 50 21.42 12.29 -4.31
N VAL A 51 20.32 12.79 -4.93
CA VAL A 51 19.77 12.15 -6.14
C VAL A 51 20.62 12.49 -7.37
N GLU A 52 21.40 13.58 -7.36
CA GLU A 52 22.27 13.93 -8.50
C GLU A 52 23.58 13.12 -8.54
N SER A 53 23.96 12.42 -7.47
CA SER A 53 25.24 11.68 -7.41
C SER A 53 25.12 10.15 -7.53
N LEU A 54 23.89 9.61 -7.65
CA LEU A 54 23.68 8.19 -7.87
C LEU A 54 23.93 7.81 -9.33
N GLY A 55 25.18 7.45 -9.60
CA GLY A 55 25.51 6.45 -10.59
C GLY A 55 25.94 7.00 -11.93
N GLU A 56 27.18 6.69 -12.28
CA GLU A 56 27.60 6.45 -13.65
C GLU A 56 26.46 5.81 -14.44
N LYS A 57 26.06 6.45 -15.54
CA LYS A 57 24.89 6.11 -16.35
C LYS A 57 25.02 4.67 -16.84
N GLU A 58 24.54 3.70 -16.07
CA GLU A 58 24.57 2.31 -16.49
C GLU A 58 23.90 2.21 -17.86
N PRO A 59 24.52 1.52 -18.83
CA PRO A 59 23.99 1.45 -20.17
C PRO A 59 22.62 0.78 -20.13
N HIS A 60 21.56 1.57 -20.31
CA HIS A 60 20.21 1.05 -20.42
C HIS A 60 20.06 0.20 -21.69
N PRO A 61 19.22 -0.84 -21.67
CA PRO A 61 18.94 -1.63 -22.87
C PRO A 61 18.49 -0.75 -24.04
N GLN A 62 18.97 -1.07 -25.24
CA GLN A 62 18.54 -0.39 -26.44
C GLN A 62 17.04 -0.63 -26.70
N ALA A 63 16.31 0.44 -27.01
CA ALA A 63 14.91 0.36 -27.36
C ALA A 63 14.70 -0.52 -28.60
N LEU A 64 13.66 -1.35 -28.57
CA LEU A 64 13.30 -2.23 -29.65
C LEU A 64 12.64 -1.44 -30.80
N GLU A 65 12.99 -1.78 -32.04
CA GLU A 65 12.34 -1.27 -33.24
C GLU A 65 11.05 -2.07 -33.49
N ILE A 66 9.97 -1.73 -32.78
CA ILE A 66 8.67 -2.37 -32.96
C ILE A 66 7.58 -1.32 -33.14
N SER A 67 6.59 -1.64 -33.98
CA SER A 67 5.41 -0.78 -34.14
C SER A 67 4.51 -0.86 -32.90
N LEU A 68 3.71 0.19 -32.67
CA LEU A 68 2.72 0.19 -31.59
C LEU A 68 1.72 -0.98 -31.74
N ALA A 69 1.28 -1.28 -32.95
CA ALA A 69 0.35 -2.38 -33.24
C ALA A 69 0.90 -3.77 -32.87
N GLU A 70 2.21 -3.99 -33.00
CA GLU A 70 2.85 -5.28 -32.68
C GLU A 70 3.36 -5.36 -31.24
N SER A 71 3.47 -4.19 -30.57
CA SER A 71 4.09 -4.05 -29.27
C SER A 71 3.41 -4.87 -28.19
N ASP A 72 2.08 -4.93 -28.20
CA ASP A 72 1.28 -5.65 -27.21
C ASP A 72 1.59 -7.15 -27.15
N ARG A 73 1.73 -7.80 -28.32
CA ARG A 73 2.09 -9.21 -28.40
C ARG A 73 3.49 -9.43 -27.83
N ARG A 74 4.45 -8.59 -28.22
CA ARG A 74 5.83 -8.70 -27.76
C ARG A 74 5.94 -8.44 -26.26
N LEU A 75 5.19 -7.47 -25.75
CA LEU A 75 5.13 -7.12 -24.33
C LEU A 75 4.62 -8.32 -23.53
N ARG A 76 3.53 -8.96 -23.97
CA ARG A 76 3.00 -10.18 -23.31
C ARG A 76 4.02 -11.32 -23.27
N GLU A 77 4.78 -11.54 -24.34
CA GLU A 77 5.81 -12.59 -24.39
C GLU A 77 6.90 -12.35 -23.34
N MET A 78 7.41 -11.11 -23.27
CA MET A 78 8.53 -10.75 -22.38
C MET A 78 8.08 -10.61 -20.93
N ALA A 79 6.91 -10.00 -20.71
CA ALA A 79 6.37 -9.73 -19.38
C ALA A 79 6.07 -11.01 -18.60
N ARG A 80 5.80 -12.15 -19.25
CA ARG A 80 5.55 -13.44 -18.56
C ARG A 80 6.66 -13.86 -17.59
N SER A 81 7.90 -13.44 -17.84
CA SER A 81 9.04 -13.75 -16.98
C SER A 81 9.13 -12.87 -15.73
N LEU A 82 8.38 -11.76 -15.68
CA LEU A 82 8.47 -10.77 -14.60
C LEU A 82 7.81 -11.23 -13.30
N SER A 83 6.86 -12.16 -13.36
CA SER A 83 6.22 -12.70 -12.16
C SER A 83 5.53 -14.03 -12.46
N LEU A 84 5.58 -14.94 -11.49
CA LEU A 84 4.84 -16.20 -11.50
C LEU A 84 3.41 -16.06 -10.95
N HIS A 85 3.01 -14.87 -10.50
CA HIS A 85 1.72 -14.65 -9.89
C HIS A 85 0.59 -14.81 -10.93
N PRO A 86 -0.41 -15.68 -10.70
CA PRO A 86 -1.41 -16.02 -11.72
C PRO A 86 -2.28 -14.82 -12.11
N GLN A 87 -2.54 -13.91 -11.18
CA GLN A 87 -3.30 -12.70 -11.47
C GLN A 87 -2.55 -11.75 -12.42
N PHE A 88 -1.22 -11.70 -12.36
CA PHE A 88 -0.42 -10.89 -13.28
C PHE A 88 -0.54 -11.40 -14.72
N ALA A 89 -0.43 -12.72 -14.91
CA ALA A 89 -0.65 -13.35 -16.21
C ALA A 89 -2.04 -13.05 -16.78
N ARG A 90 -3.06 -12.94 -15.92
CA ARG A 90 -4.42 -12.56 -16.32
C ARG A 90 -4.54 -11.09 -16.70
N TRP A 91 -3.86 -10.18 -16.02
CA TRP A 91 -3.82 -8.76 -16.38
C TRP A 91 -3.20 -8.52 -17.74
N LEU A 92 -2.18 -9.31 -18.12
CA LEU A 92 -1.55 -9.24 -19.43
C LEU A 92 -2.47 -9.63 -20.60
N LEU A 93 -3.65 -10.23 -20.35
CA LEU A 93 -4.61 -10.58 -21.41
C LEU A 93 -5.39 -9.38 -21.95
N THR A 94 -5.28 -8.21 -21.30
CA THR A 94 -5.90 -6.98 -21.79
C THR A 94 -5.28 -6.56 -23.13
N GLN A 95 -6.06 -5.82 -23.91
CA GLN A 95 -5.62 -5.19 -25.16
C GLN A 95 -5.17 -3.76 -24.89
N ASP A 96 -4.40 -3.22 -25.83
CA ASP A 96 -3.91 -1.85 -25.85
C ASP A 96 -3.10 -1.55 -24.58
N ILE A 97 -2.23 -2.48 -24.18
CA ILE A 97 -1.51 -2.43 -22.90
C ILE A 97 -0.66 -1.15 -22.83
N ILE A 98 0.07 -0.85 -23.91
CA ILE A 98 0.96 0.32 -23.96
C ILE A 98 0.16 1.62 -23.95
N GLN A 99 -0.91 1.70 -24.73
CA GLN A 99 -1.78 2.86 -24.78
C GLN A 99 -2.46 3.10 -23.43
N LYS A 100 -2.99 2.05 -22.79
CA LYS A 100 -3.58 2.14 -21.45
C LYS A 100 -2.55 2.55 -20.40
N PHE A 101 -1.32 2.04 -20.48
CA PHE A 101 -0.23 2.46 -19.61
C PHE A 101 0.07 3.95 -19.77
N VAL A 102 0.28 4.42 -21.00
CA VAL A 102 0.57 5.84 -21.29
C VAL A 102 -0.58 6.74 -20.86
N ALA A 103 -1.83 6.38 -21.18
CA ALA A 103 -3.00 7.14 -20.78
C ALA A 103 -3.17 7.19 -19.25
N ALA A 104 -2.92 6.08 -18.54
CA ALA A 104 -2.96 6.05 -17.09
C ALA A 104 -1.90 6.97 -16.47
N VAL A 105 -0.64 6.90 -16.95
CA VAL A 105 0.45 7.77 -16.47
C VAL A 105 0.14 9.24 -16.76
N ASN A 106 -0.33 9.55 -17.95
CA ASN A 106 -0.68 10.92 -18.34
C ASN A 106 -1.84 11.45 -17.48
N ASN A 107 -2.90 10.67 -17.26
CA ASN A 107 -4.01 11.07 -16.39
C ASN A 107 -3.51 11.37 -14.97
N ILE A 108 -2.66 10.52 -14.40
CA ILE A 108 -2.07 10.75 -13.07
C ILE A 108 -1.26 12.06 -13.05
N ALA A 109 -0.41 12.29 -14.07
CA ALA A 109 0.38 13.50 -14.18
C ALA A 109 -0.49 14.77 -14.28
N GLN A 110 -1.69 14.66 -14.87
CA GLN A 110 -2.67 15.74 -14.98
C GLN A 110 -3.64 15.82 -13.77
N GLY A 111 -3.44 15.02 -12.71
CA GLY A 111 -4.34 14.97 -11.55
C GLY A 111 -5.72 14.36 -11.85
N GLN A 112 -5.85 13.65 -12.97
CA GLN A 112 -7.07 12.97 -13.40
C GLN A 112 -7.06 11.50 -12.97
N SER A 113 -8.24 10.90 -12.86
CA SER A 113 -8.36 9.49 -12.50
C SER A 113 -7.95 8.57 -13.67
N PRO A 114 -7.00 7.63 -13.48
CA PRO A 114 -6.64 6.65 -14.52
C PRO A 114 -7.66 5.50 -14.62
N ARG A 115 -8.68 5.48 -13.76
CA ARG A 115 -9.65 4.39 -13.61
C ARG A 115 -10.24 3.87 -14.94
N PRO A 116 -10.58 4.71 -15.95
CA PRO A 116 -11.09 4.21 -17.23
C PRO A 116 -10.12 3.27 -17.98
N HIS A 117 -8.81 3.45 -17.79
CA HIS A 117 -7.76 2.65 -18.47
C HIS A 117 -7.30 1.45 -17.64
N LEU A 118 -7.81 1.29 -16.41
CA LEU A 118 -7.48 0.21 -15.48
C LEU A 118 -8.64 -0.80 -15.39
N ASP A 119 -9.21 -1.18 -16.53
CA ASP A 119 -10.34 -2.13 -16.61
C ASP A 119 -9.96 -3.56 -16.19
N PHE A 120 -8.72 -3.97 -16.44
CA PHE A 120 -8.13 -5.22 -15.96
C PHE A 120 -8.01 -5.28 -14.42
N PHE A 121 -8.07 -4.11 -13.77
CA PHE A 121 -7.92 -3.89 -12.33
C PHE A 121 -9.30 -3.83 -11.66
N LYS A 122 -10.10 -4.89 -11.77
CA LYS A 122 -11.40 -4.94 -11.11
C LYS A 122 -11.29 -5.53 -9.71
N LEU A 123 -11.51 -4.70 -8.69
CA LEU A 123 -11.57 -5.16 -7.30
C LEU A 123 -12.80 -6.07 -7.09
N PRO A 124 -12.63 -7.23 -6.42
CA PRO A 124 -13.71 -8.20 -6.24
C PRO A 124 -14.81 -7.65 -5.33
N GLU A 125 -14.43 -6.86 -4.33
CA GLU A 125 -15.34 -6.34 -3.32
C GLU A 125 -15.54 -4.82 -3.39
N LYS A 126 -16.77 -4.41 -3.12
CA LYS A 126 -17.13 -3.01 -2.92
C LYS A 126 -16.58 -2.51 -1.58
N PHE A 127 -16.41 -1.20 -1.48
CA PHE A 127 -16.12 -0.54 -0.22
C PHE A 127 -17.29 -0.73 0.76
N LYS A 128 -16.98 -1.08 2.01
CA LYS A 128 -17.96 -1.35 3.08
C LYS A 128 -17.73 -0.41 4.25
N VAL A 129 -18.84 -0.02 4.89
CA VAL A 129 -18.85 0.81 6.10
C VAL A 129 -19.71 0.16 7.18
N ILE A 130 -19.33 0.38 8.44
CA ILE A 130 -20.07 -0.06 9.62
C ILE A 130 -20.68 1.18 10.28
N LYS A 131 -21.98 1.14 10.59
CA LYS A 131 -22.65 2.19 11.35
C LYS A 131 -22.64 1.85 12.84
N LYS A 132 -22.04 2.70 13.67
CA LYS A 132 -22.04 2.58 15.15
C LYS A 132 -22.38 3.92 15.79
N ASN A 133 -23.36 3.94 16.69
CA ASN A 133 -23.80 5.15 17.42
C ASN A 133 -24.07 6.35 16.48
N GLY A 134 -24.78 6.09 15.37
CA GLY A 134 -25.09 7.12 14.38
C GLY A 134 -23.94 7.56 13.45
N ARG A 135 -22.70 7.09 13.69
CA ARG A 135 -21.51 7.41 12.89
C ARG A 135 -21.14 6.26 11.97
N PHE A 136 -20.56 6.59 10.81
CA PHE A 136 -20.01 5.61 9.88
C PHE A 136 -18.51 5.45 10.09
N TYR A 137 -18.07 4.20 10.11
CA TYR A 137 -16.67 3.80 10.20
C TYR A 137 -16.36 2.91 9.00
N ILE A 138 -15.12 2.94 8.52
CA ILE A 138 -14.67 2.02 7.49
C ILE A 138 -14.72 0.60 8.05
N ASP A 139 -15.34 -0.32 7.33
CA ASP A 139 -15.28 -1.73 7.69
C ASP A 139 -13.84 -2.22 7.55
N PRO A 140 -13.22 -2.86 8.55
CA PRO A 140 -11.84 -3.35 8.46
C PRO A 140 -11.58 -4.26 7.24
N SER A 141 -12.58 -4.98 6.73
CA SER A 141 -12.46 -5.75 5.49
C SER A 141 -12.19 -4.89 4.26
N SER A 142 -12.56 -3.60 4.28
CA SER A 142 -12.30 -2.68 3.18
C SER A 142 -10.82 -2.38 2.95
N TYR A 143 -9.96 -2.54 3.97
CA TYR A 143 -8.51 -2.37 3.80
C TYR A 143 -7.90 -3.49 2.97
N LYS A 144 -8.45 -4.72 3.08
CA LYS A 144 -7.96 -5.91 2.37
C LYS A 144 -8.27 -5.94 0.87
N ARG A 145 -9.07 -4.97 0.38
CA ARG A 145 -9.55 -4.94 -1.00
C ARG A 145 -8.42 -4.88 -2.03
N TYR A 146 -7.28 -4.32 -1.63
CA TYR A 146 -6.10 -4.16 -2.48
C TYR A 146 -5.01 -5.21 -2.22
N ASP A 147 -5.23 -6.19 -1.34
CA ASP A 147 -4.20 -7.19 -1.01
C ASP A 147 -3.72 -7.92 -2.26
N VAL A 148 -4.64 -8.42 -3.10
CA VAL A 148 -4.29 -9.08 -4.37
C VAL A 148 -3.46 -8.19 -5.30
N VAL A 149 -3.71 -6.88 -5.29
CA VAL A 149 -2.96 -5.92 -6.10
C VAL A 149 -1.56 -5.75 -5.55
N ALA A 150 -1.45 -5.54 -4.24
CA ALA A 150 -0.19 -5.41 -3.54
C ALA A 150 0.68 -6.67 -3.73
N ASP A 151 0.08 -7.86 -3.60
CA ASP A 151 0.73 -9.14 -3.81
C ASP A 151 1.27 -9.30 -5.24
N VAL A 152 0.49 -8.89 -6.25
CA VAL A 152 0.97 -8.87 -7.64
C VAL A 152 2.17 -7.95 -7.79
N LEU A 153 2.09 -6.70 -7.31
CA LEU A 153 3.18 -5.75 -7.45
C LEU A 153 4.44 -6.19 -6.69
N ALA A 154 4.27 -6.75 -5.49
CA ALA A 154 5.36 -7.29 -4.68
C ALA A 154 6.03 -8.53 -5.32
N SER A 155 5.34 -9.22 -6.22
CA SER A 155 5.86 -10.39 -6.92
C SER A 155 6.69 -10.07 -8.19
N LEU A 156 6.75 -8.80 -8.61
CA LEU A 156 7.41 -8.39 -9.85
C LEU A 156 8.94 -8.36 -9.71
N ASP A 157 9.63 -8.91 -10.71
CA ASP A 157 11.06 -8.67 -10.95
C ASP A 157 11.28 -7.18 -11.28
N THR A 158 11.80 -6.44 -10.30
CA THR A 158 12.00 -4.99 -10.40
C THR A 158 12.99 -4.64 -11.52
N GLU A 159 14.12 -5.35 -11.60
CA GLU A 159 15.11 -5.09 -12.65
C GLU A 159 14.56 -5.46 -14.03
N GLY A 160 13.82 -6.57 -14.12
CA GLY A 160 13.12 -6.97 -15.33
C GLY A 160 12.13 -5.92 -15.81
N CYS A 161 11.35 -5.32 -14.91
CA CYS A 161 10.43 -4.23 -15.23
C CYS A 161 11.18 -3.00 -15.79
N VAL A 162 12.29 -2.60 -15.17
CA VAL A 162 13.11 -1.47 -15.64
C VAL A 162 13.68 -1.75 -17.03
N ARG A 163 14.24 -2.95 -17.25
CA ARG A 163 14.75 -3.35 -18.58
C ARG A 163 13.64 -3.32 -19.63
N LEU A 164 12.46 -3.84 -19.29
CA LEU A 164 11.32 -3.87 -20.21
C LEU A 164 10.84 -2.46 -20.57
N TYR A 165 10.79 -1.54 -19.60
CA TYR A 165 10.46 -0.14 -19.85
C TYR A 165 11.39 0.49 -20.91
N TRP A 166 12.72 0.35 -20.73
CA TRP A 166 13.70 0.88 -21.69
C TRP A 166 13.57 0.24 -23.08
N GLN A 167 13.36 -1.07 -23.14
CA GLN A 167 13.14 -1.79 -24.39
C GLN A 167 11.90 -1.32 -25.15
N PHE A 168 10.86 -0.87 -24.45
CA PHE A 168 9.60 -0.42 -25.04
C PHE A 168 9.47 1.11 -25.11
N GLN A 169 10.56 1.86 -24.92
CA GLN A 169 10.54 3.32 -24.93
C GLN A 169 9.96 3.90 -26.23
N LYS A 170 10.29 3.31 -27.40
CA LYS A 170 9.78 3.76 -28.70
C LYS A 170 8.25 3.63 -28.85
N PRO A 171 7.64 2.44 -28.66
CA PRO A 171 6.19 2.32 -28.73
C PRO A 171 5.47 3.11 -27.63
N ILE A 172 6.07 3.27 -26.44
CA ILE A 172 5.54 4.17 -25.39
C ILE A 172 5.49 5.62 -25.90
N GLN A 173 6.57 6.10 -26.50
CA GLN A 173 6.62 7.45 -27.09
C GLN A 173 5.62 7.61 -28.24
N ALA A 174 5.47 6.59 -29.08
CA ALA A 174 4.50 6.59 -30.17
C ALA A 174 3.06 6.72 -29.63
N ALA A 175 2.69 5.92 -28.62
CA ALA A 175 1.37 5.99 -27.98
C ALA A 175 1.10 7.30 -27.25
N TYR A 176 2.15 8.02 -26.82
CA TYR A 176 2.00 9.35 -26.22
C TYR A 176 1.75 10.47 -27.26
N THR A 177 2.24 10.27 -28.49
CA THR A 177 2.18 11.30 -29.55
C THR A 177 0.99 11.09 -30.50
N GLU A 178 0.29 9.96 -30.38
CA GLU A 178 -0.97 9.67 -31.05
C GLU A 178 -2.09 10.65 -30.60
#